data_AF-A0A6A4HQ06-F1
#
_entry.id   AF-A0A6A4HQ06-F1
#
_cell.length_a   1.000
_cell.length_b   1.000
_cell.length_c   1.000
_cell.angle_alpha   90.00
_cell.angle_beta   90.00
_cell.angle_gamma   90.00
#
_symmetry.space_group_name_H-M   'P 1'
#
loop_
_entity.id
_entity.type
_entity.pdbx_description
1 polymer ?
#
loop_
_entity_poly.entity_id
_entity_poly.type
_entity_poly.pdbx_seq_one_letter_code
_entity_poly.pdbx_strand_id
1 'polypeptide(L)'
;SIQEKEEIIKAFGFSHCGHFYNCPNGHPFVITECGGAMEASLCPECGEQIGGQDHNLNTSNFRARELGDRAGRAGAERSPWAWARDAYLV
;
A
#
# COMPACT_ATOMS: atom_id res chain seq x y z
N SER A 1 7.84 -16.35 11.06
CA SER A 1 6.88 -16.04 12.14
C SER A 1 6.06 -14.81 11.76
N ILE A 2 4.86 -14.64 12.32
CA ILE A 2 3.99 -13.46 12.07
C ILE A 2 4.70 -12.17 12.49
N GLN A 3 5.44 -12.21 13.60
CA GLN A 3 6.19 -11.08 14.15
C GLN A 3 7.30 -10.59 13.22
N GLU A 4 8.09 -11.48 12.62
CA GLU A 4 9.18 -11.10 11.68
C GLU A 4 8.64 -10.28 10.51
N LYS A 5 7.48 -10.69 9.98
CA LYS A 5 6.86 -9.95 8.90
C LYS A 5 6.35 -8.58 9.37
N GLU A 6 5.99 -8.39 10.65
CA GLU A 6 5.45 -7.13 11.18
C GLU A 6 6.59 -6.14 11.44
N GLU A 7 7.74 -6.63 11.90
CA GLU A 7 8.97 -5.86 12.04
C GLU A 7 9.45 -5.29 10.70
N ILE A 8 9.38 -6.08 9.62
CA ILE A 8 9.69 -5.59 8.26
C ILE A 8 8.74 -4.46 7.85
N ILE A 9 7.44 -4.59 8.13
CA ILE A 9 6.46 -3.55 7.81
C ILE A 9 6.74 -2.28 8.62
N LYS A 10 7.11 -2.41 9.89
CA LYS A 10 7.49 -1.30 10.74
C LYS A 10 8.77 -0.59 10.25
N ALA A 11 9.70 -1.32 9.65
CA ALA A 11 10.94 -0.76 9.12
C ALA A 11 10.71 0.23 7.97
N PHE A 12 9.58 0.17 7.27
CA PHE A 12 9.21 1.20 6.28
C PHE A 12 8.90 2.56 6.91
N GLY A 13 8.58 2.62 8.22
CA GLY A 13 8.47 3.87 8.97
C GLY A 13 7.25 4.73 8.61
N PHE A 14 6.21 4.17 7.97
CA PHE A 14 4.99 4.92 7.67
C PHE A 14 4.21 5.23 8.94
N SER A 15 3.86 6.51 9.12
CA SER A 15 3.07 6.96 10.27
C SER A 15 1.59 6.57 10.15
N HIS A 16 1.11 6.29 8.94
CA HIS A 16 -0.28 5.95 8.68
C HIS A 16 -0.45 4.80 7.69
N CYS A 17 -1.65 4.22 7.65
CA CYS A 17 -2.06 3.20 6.70
C CYS A 17 -2.24 3.78 5.29
N GLY A 18 -2.36 2.88 4.30
CA GLY A 18 -2.73 3.21 2.92
C GLY A 18 -1.59 3.20 1.90
N HIS A 19 -0.43 2.63 2.26
CA HIS A 19 0.76 2.60 1.40
C HIS A 19 0.91 1.31 0.58
N PHE A 20 0.19 0.23 0.92
CA PHE A 20 0.44 -1.10 0.37
C PHE A 20 -0.58 -1.51 -0.71
N TYR A 21 -0.09 -1.89 -1.88
CA TYR A 21 -0.91 -2.19 -3.05
C TYR A 21 -0.42 -3.47 -3.72
N ASN A 22 -1.26 -4.05 -4.57
CA ASN A 22 -0.95 -5.20 -5.40
C ASN A 22 -1.18 -4.83 -6.87
N CYS A 23 -0.29 -5.28 -7.75
CA CYS A 23 -0.53 -5.23 -9.19
C CYS A 23 -1.66 -6.21 -9.59
N PRO A 24 -2.11 -6.23 -10.86
CA PRO A 24 -3.18 -7.13 -11.31
C PRO A 24 -2.90 -8.62 -11.07
N ASN A 25 -1.61 -8.99 -11.05
CA ASN A 25 -1.14 -10.37 -10.80
C ASN A 25 -0.85 -10.65 -9.32
N GLY A 26 -1.10 -9.72 -8.41
CA GLY A 26 -0.98 -9.93 -6.96
C GLY A 26 0.38 -9.59 -6.35
N HIS A 27 1.36 -9.12 -7.13
CA HIS A 27 2.66 -8.72 -6.61
C HIS A 27 2.56 -7.44 -5.77
N PRO A 28 3.08 -7.44 -4.53
CA PRO A 28 2.97 -6.29 -3.64
C PRO A 28 3.91 -5.17 -4.06
N PHE A 29 3.42 -3.94 -4.00
CA PHE A 29 4.21 -2.73 -4.16
C PHE A 29 3.77 -1.67 -3.15
N VAL A 30 4.62 -0.67 -2.97
CA VAL A 30 4.42 0.39 -1.98
C VAL A 30 4.41 1.73 -2.70
N ILE A 31 3.44 2.57 -2.32
CA ILE A 31 3.49 4.00 -2.61
C ILE A 31 3.88 4.68 -1.30
N THR A 32 5.02 5.37 -1.30
CA THR A 32 5.61 6.02 -0.12
C THR A 32 4.88 7.34 0.20
N GLU A 33 5.58 8.45 0.47
CA GLU A 33 5.03 9.81 0.67
C GLU A 33 3.65 9.86 1.35
N CYS A 34 2.60 10.30 0.64
CA CYS A 34 1.22 10.40 1.15
C CYS A 34 0.38 9.12 0.95
N GLY A 35 0.99 8.06 0.41
CA GLY A 35 0.35 6.79 0.08
C GLY A 35 -0.60 6.84 -1.13
N GLY A 36 -0.81 8.00 -1.76
CA GLY A 36 -1.67 8.14 -2.94
C GLY A 36 -0.90 8.07 -4.25
N ALA A 37 -1.49 7.45 -5.27
CA ALA A 37 -0.82 7.22 -6.54
C ALA A 37 -0.64 8.52 -7.35
N MET A 38 0.61 8.97 -7.49
CA MET A 38 0.99 10.17 -8.24
C MET A 38 1.82 9.87 -9.49
N GLU A 39 2.38 8.66 -9.57
CA GLU A 39 3.19 8.19 -10.68
C GLU A 39 2.80 6.77 -11.08
N ALA A 40 2.86 6.49 -12.38
CA ALA A 40 2.65 5.16 -12.93
C ALA A 40 3.98 4.53 -13.36
N SER A 41 4.12 3.24 -13.13
CA SER A 41 5.31 2.46 -13.48
C SER A 41 4.93 1.04 -13.89
N LEU A 42 5.92 0.17 -14.05
CA LEU A 42 5.73 -1.25 -14.35
C LEU A 42 6.09 -2.09 -13.12
N CYS A 43 5.30 -3.14 -12.88
CA CYS A 43 5.59 -4.15 -11.87
C CYS A 43 6.94 -4.80 -12.19
N PRO A 44 7.91 -4.81 -11.26
CA PRO A 44 9.23 -5.36 -11.52
C PRO A 44 9.21 -6.89 -11.71
N GLU A 45 8.15 -7.57 -11.26
CA GLU A 45 8.02 -9.03 -11.34
C GLU A 45 7.32 -9.49 -12.62
N CYS A 46 6.22 -8.82 -13.02
CA CYS A 46 5.39 -9.28 -14.14
C CYS A 46 5.19 -8.25 -15.26
N GLY A 47 5.75 -7.04 -15.14
CA GLY A 47 5.66 -6.00 -16.17
C GLY A 47 4.30 -5.31 -16.32
N GLU A 48 3.29 -5.70 -15.53
CA GLU A 48 1.97 -5.06 -15.53
C GLU A 48 2.02 -3.64 -15.00
N GLN A 49 1.09 -2.79 -15.42
CA GLN A 49 1.06 -1.40 -14.99
C GLN A 49 0.71 -1.27 -13.51
N ILE A 50 1.50 -0.48 -12.78
CA ILE A 50 1.30 -0.16 -11.35
C ILE A 50 1.21 1.34 -11.13
N GLY A 51 0.68 1.74 -9.97
CA GLY A 51 0.62 3.14 -9.56
C GLY A 51 -0.59 3.85 -10.15
N GLY A 52 -0.43 5.09 -10.60
CA GLY A 52 -1.54 5.92 -11.05
C GLY A 52 -1.16 7.40 -11.09
N GLN A 53 -2.15 8.29 -11.02
CA GLN A 53 -1.94 9.73 -11.13
C GLN A 53 -2.99 10.48 -10.32
N ASP A 54 -2.68 11.70 -9.88
CA ASP A 54 -3.63 12.58 -9.17
C ASP A 54 -4.25 11.94 -7.91
N HIS A 55 -3.45 11.16 -7.17
CA HIS A 55 -3.86 10.30 -6.05
C HIS A 55 -4.89 9.22 -6.42
N ASN A 56 -5.10 8.97 -7.71
CA ASN A 56 -6.00 7.97 -8.23
C ASN A 56 -5.20 6.73 -8.67
N LEU A 57 -5.45 5.62 -8.00
CA LEU A 57 -4.82 4.35 -8.31
C LEU A 57 -5.36 3.83 -9.64
N ASN A 58 -4.50 3.24 -10.46
CA ASN A 58 -4.92 2.48 -11.63
C ASN A 58 -5.99 1.45 -11.23
N THR A 59 -7.10 1.41 -11.96
CA THR A 59 -8.26 0.57 -11.65
C THR A 59 -7.98 -0.94 -11.66
N SER A 60 -6.88 -1.35 -12.30
CA SER A 60 -6.41 -2.74 -12.32
C SER A 60 -5.56 -3.12 -11.11
N ASN A 61 -5.15 -2.14 -10.29
CA ASN A 61 -4.38 -2.37 -9.08
C ASN A 61 -5.33 -2.47 -7.87
N PHE A 62 -4.88 -3.17 -6.83
CA PHE A 62 -5.69 -3.44 -5.65
C PHE A 62 -4.98 -3.01 -4.37
N ARG A 63 -5.74 -2.76 -3.31
CA ARG A 63 -5.20 -2.55 -1.97
C ARG A 63 -4.68 -3.88 -1.43
N ALA A 64 -3.43 -3.93 -0.98
CA ALA A 64 -2.84 -5.12 -0.36
C ALA A 64 -3.32 -5.26 1.09
N ARG A 65 -4.53 -5.78 1.29
CA ARG A 65 -5.21 -5.82 2.60
C ARG A 65 -4.39 -6.47 3.70
N GLU A 66 -3.77 -7.61 3.43
CA GLU A 66 -2.93 -8.30 4.42
C GLU A 66 -1.78 -7.42 4.93
N LEU A 67 -1.05 -6.73 4.05
CA LEU A 67 0.05 -5.84 4.45
C LEU A 67 -0.49 -4.60 5.18
N GLY A 68 -1.62 -4.06 4.72
CA GLY A 68 -2.30 -2.94 5.35
C GLY A 68 -2.73 -3.22 6.79
N ASP A 69 -3.40 -4.35 7.02
CA ASP A 69 -3.83 -4.79 8.36
C ASP A 69 -2.64 -4.96 9.30
N ARG A 70 -1.53 -5.49 8.77
CA ARG A 70 -0.31 -5.72 9.53
C ARG A 70 0.43 -4.42 9.82
N ALA A 71 0.35 -3.43 8.94
CA ALA A 71 0.82 -2.06 9.23
C ALA A 71 0.02 -1.43 10.37
N GLY A 72 -1.31 -1.59 10.37
CA GLY A 72 -2.16 -1.15 11.49
C GLY A 72 -1.78 -1.82 12.81
N ARG A 73 -1.55 -3.15 12.81
CA ARG A 73 -1.06 -3.89 14.00
C ARG A 73 0.32 -3.44 14.46
N ALA A 74 1.18 -3.02 13.53
CA ALA A 74 2.50 -2.49 13.81
C ALA A 74 2.49 -1.03 14.33
N GLY A 75 1.31 -0.39 14.39
CA GLY A 75 1.11 0.94 14.96
C GLY A 75 0.93 2.07 13.96
N ALA A 76 0.74 1.79 12.67
CA ALA A 76 0.38 2.82 11.70
C ALA A 76 -1.03 3.35 11.97
N GLU A 77 -1.17 4.67 12.04
CA GLU A 77 -2.46 5.32 12.29
C GLU A 77 -3.37 5.29 11.05
N ARG A 78 -4.62 5.73 11.20
CA ARG A 78 -5.50 5.91 10.04
C ARG A 78 -4.93 7.01 9.14
N SER A 79 -5.01 6.83 7.82
CA SER A 79 -4.59 7.87 6.89
C SER A 79 -5.41 9.15 7.07
N PRO A 80 -4.78 10.34 7.13
CA PRO A 80 -5.49 11.61 7.17
C PRO A 80 -6.15 11.96 5.83
N TRP A 81 -5.78 11.27 4.75
CA TRP A 81 -6.17 11.63 3.39
C TRP A 81 -7.33 10.77 2.85
N ALA A 82 -8.29 11.40 2.17
CA ALA A 82 -9.50 10.72 1.70
C ALA A 82 -9.25 9.50 0.78
N TRP A 83 -8.20 9.51 -0.04
CA TRP A 83 -7.86 8.40 -0.94
C TRP A 83 -7.39 7.13 -0.23
N ALA A 84 -6.91 7.26 1.01
CA ALA A 84 -6.36 6.17 1.82
C ALA A 84 -7.05 6.03 3.19
N ARG A 85 -8.04 6.89 3.48
CA ARG A 85 -8.71 6.99 4.78
C ARG A 85 -9.42 5.71 5.21
N ASP A 86 -9.98 4.99 4.24
CA ASP A 86 -10.70 3.72 4.46
C ASP A 86 -9.88 2.53 3.97
N ALA A 87 -8.58 2.72 3.73
CA ALA A 87 -7.69 1.63 3.40
C ALA A 87 -7.64 0.65 4.59
N TYR A 88 -8.08 -0.58 4.33
CA TYR A 88 -8.00 -1.73 5.26
C TYR A 88 -8.93 -1.65 6.48
N LEU A 89 -9.93 -0.77 6.44
CA LEU A 89 -11.04 -0.81 7.39
C LEU A 89 -12.18 -1.62 6.78
N VAL A 90 -12.66 -2.63 7.50
CA VAL A 90 -13.95 -3.29 7.26
C VAL A 90 -15.02 -2.56 8.04
#